data_AF-A0A9E5YG96-F1
#
_entry.id   AF-A0A9E5YG96-F1
#
_cell.length_a   1.000
_cell.length_b   1.000
_cell.length_c   1.000
_cell.angle_alpha   90.00
_cell.angle_beta   90.00
_cell.angle_gamma   90.00
#
_symmetry.space_group_name_H-M   'P 1'
#
loop_
_entity.id
_entity.type
_entity.pdbx_description
1 polymer ?
#
loop_
_entity_poly.entity_id
_entity_poly.type
_entity_poly.pdbx_seq_one_letter_code
_entity_poly.pdbx_strand_id
1 'polypeptide(L)'
;RCDRGFALVLVLIIASVVILIVAAIMPQAVRQARMAERHADSIRAFYAAESGVNMVRADLDDDDAINSTSVGVWQTLASSDGSETISYYKIDSIDTTSPYFPEVISAGSSPSSDSADVKRYIKAQLSKAITYNPSLVTNIIETTGSLSIGGSATVTGDYTSSSTFSFADIFGISMADMKSNLANVVIDPETNFSPVSGITWFELDDNIRVQISEKAWVGSGIMIVEGDLKLSGGTFDGIIWVTGNCDMDIAGNAKINGAIFVEGSANITGDAALSYDQDAVDDSLDDAFNLDPIAYWKEIYPSEVP
;
A
#
# COMPACT_ATOMS: atom_id res chain seq x y z
N ARG A 1 2.07 16.03 87.83
CA ARG A 1 1.23 14.89 87.35
C ARG A 1 0.42 15.24 86.09
N CYS A 2 0.24 16.52 85.73
CA CYS A 2 -0.47 16.92 84.51
C CYS A 2 0.30 16.63 83.19
N ASP A 3 1.64 16.57 83.23
CA ASP A 3 2.45 16.44 82.00
C ASP A 3 2.34 15.07 81.31
N ARG A 4 1.99 14.02 82.06
CA ARG A 4 1.81 12.66 81.51
C ARG A 4 0.52 12.52 80.68
N GLY A 5 -0.51 13.32 80.99
CA GLY A 5 -1.76 13.33 80.23
C GLY A 5 -1.61 14.02 78.88
N PHE A 6 -0.85 15.12 78.84
CA PHE A 6 -0.60 15.88 77.61
C PHE A 6 0.18 15.07 76.56
N ALA A 7 1.21 14.32 76.99
CA ALA A 7 2.00 13.48 76.09
C ALA A 7 1.14 12.41 75.38
N LEU A 8 0.17 11.81 76.09
CA LEU A 8 -0.71 10.79 75.51
C LEU A 8 -1.68 11.38 74.48
N VAL A 9 -2.24 12.57 74.76
CA VAL A 9 -3.11 13.29 73.80
C VAL A 9 -2.33 13.66 72.54
N LEU A 10 -1.09 14.15 72.68
CA LEU A 10 -0.24 14.48 71.55
C LEU A 10 0.04 13.26 70.66
N VAL A 11 0.37 12.11 71.27
CA VAL A 11 0.62 10.86 70.54
C VAL A 11 -0.64 10.40 69.79
N LEU A 12 -1.81 10.49 70.40
CA LEU A 12 -3.07 10.13 69.74
C LEU A 12 -3.38 11.05 68.56
N ILE A 13 -3.14 12.36 68.68
CA ILE A 13 -3.32 13.30 67.57
C ILE A 13 -2.37 12.96 66.43
N ILE A 14 -1.08 12.76 66.71
CA ILE A 14 -0.09 12.39 65.68
C ILE A 14 -0.48 11.07 65.00
N ALA A 15 -0.85 10.04 65.77
CA ALA A 15 -1.31 8.77 65.23
C ALA A 15 -2.53 8.93 64.33
N SER A 16 -3.50 9.76 64.74
CA SER A 16 -4.70 10.04 63.93
C SER A 16 -4.36 10.71 62.60
N VAL A 17 -3.42 11.66 62.59
CA VAL A 17 -2.98 12.35 61.37
C VAL A 17 -2.27 11.38 60.43
N VAL A 18 -1.40 10.51 60.96
CA VAL A 18 -0.72 9.49 60.15
C VAL A 18 -1.72 8.51 59.53
N ILE A 19 -2.73 8.06 60.29
CA ILE A 19 -3.77 7.16 59.77
C ILE A 19 -4.57 7.84 58.65
N LEU A 20 -4.91 9.12 58.80
CA LEU A 20 -5.62 9.88 57.76
C LEU A 20 -4.77 10.03 56.48
N ILE A 21 -3.47 10.26 56.61
CA ILE A 21 -2.55 10.34 55.47
C ILE A 21 -2.46 8.98 54.76
N VAL A 22 -2.29 7.89 55.50
CA VAL A 22 -2.23 6.53 54.92
C VAL A 22 -3.55 6.16 54.23
N ALA A 23 -4.68 6.47 54.87
CA ALA A 23 -6.01 6.23 54.31
C ALA A 23 -6.27 7.03 53.03
N ALA A 24 -5.68 8.22 52.88
CA ALA A 24 -5.77 9.02 51.66
C ALA A 24 -4.88 8.48 50.51
N ILE A 25 -3.68 7.98 50.83
CA ILE A 25 -2.70 7.54 49.82
C ILE A 25 -3.05 6.16 49.25
N MET A 26 -3.53 5.23 50.09
CA MET A 26 -3.74 3.84 49.69
C MET A 26 -4.69 3.67 48.48
N PRO A 27 -5.87 4.35 48.42
CA PRO A 27 -6.75 4.28 47.24
C PRO A 27 -6.13 4.88 45.97
N GLN A 28 -5.22 5.85 46.10
CA GLN A 28 -4.50 6.42 44.96
C GLN A 28 -3.46 5.43 44.43
N ALA A 29 -2.70 4.79 45.31
CA ALA A 29 -1.72 3.76 44.94
C ALA A 29 -2.40 2.57 44.24
N VAL A 30 -3.53 2.07 44.75
CA VAL A 30 -4.29 0.98 44.12
C VAL A 30 -4.83 1.38 42.74
N ARG A 31 -5.30 2.63 42.58
CA ARG A 31 -5.76 3.15 41.28
C ARG A 31 -4.61 3.27 40.28
N GLN A 32 -3.45 3.77 40.71
CA GLN A 32 -2.27 3.87 39.86
C GLN A 32 -1.76 2.49 39.43
N ALA A 33 -1.72 1.52 40.36
CA ALA A 33 -1.35 0.14 40.06
C ALA A 33 -2.29 -0.47 39.00
N ARG A 34 -3.61 -0.33 39.18
CA ARG A 34 -4.61 -0.81 38.20
C ARG A 34 -4.54 -0.09 36.86
N MET A 35 -4.23 1.20 36.84
CA MET A 35 -4.03 1.94 35.58
C MET A 35 -2.78 1.46 34.85
N ALA A 36 -1.67 1.24 35.57
CA ALA A 36 -0.44 0.72 34.99
C ALA A 36 -0.63 -0.70 34.43
N GLU A 37 -1.34 -1.56 35.16
CA GLU A 37 -1.68 -2.92 34.73
C GLU A 37 -2.57 -2.90 33.47
N ARG A 38 -3.65 -2.11 33.47
CA ARG A 38 -4.50 -1.94 32.27
C ARG A 38 -3.74 -1.38 31.07
N HIS A 39 -2.78 -0.50 31.32
CA HIS A 39 -1.94 0.02 30.24
C HIS A 39 -1.02 -1.07 29.67
N ALA A 40 -0.42 -1.91 30.53
CA ALA A 40 0.37 -3.05 30.10
C ALA A 40 -0.48 -4.07 29.31
N ASP A 41 -1.68 -4.38 29.78
CA ASP A 41 -2.61 -5.29 29.08
C ASP A 41 -3.08 -4.70 27.74
N SER A 42 -3.29 -3.39 27.67
CA SER A 42 -3.61 -2.70 26.41
C SER A 42 -2.47 -2.76 25.39
N ILE A 43 -1.21 -2.69 25.84
CA ILE A 43 -0.05 -2.84 24.96
C ILE A 43 0.07 -4.29 24.47
N ARG A 44 -0.16 -5.28 25.34
CA ARG A 44 -0.17 -6.70 24.96
C ARG A 44 -1.26 -7.02 23.94
N ALA A 45 -2.48 -6.52 24.18
CA ALA A 45 -3.58 -6.68 23.25
C ALA A 45 -3.30 -6.01 21.89
N PHE A 46 -2.59 -4.87 21.88
CA PHE A 46 -2.16 -4.23 20.64
C PHE A 46 -1.17 -5.12 19.85
N TYR A 47 -0.11 -5.62 20.48
CA TYR A 47 0.84 -6.51 19.82
C TYR A 47 0.23 -7.83 19.36
N ALA A 48 -0.76 -8.34 20.11
CA ALA A 48 -1.52 -9.50 19.67
C ALA A 48 -2.31 -9.20 18.39
N ALA A 49 -2.99 -8.05 18.33
CA ALA A 49 -3.69 -7.63 17.10
C ALA A 49 -2.72 -7.51 15.91
N GLU A 50 -1.53 -6.90 16.11
CA GLU A 50 -0.50 -6.80 15.07
C GLU A 50 -0.02 -8.19 14.60
N SER A 51 0.10 -9.15 15.51
CA SER A 51 0.49 -10.52 15.17
C SER A 51 -0.52 -11.18 14.23
N GLY A 52 -1.82 -10.92 14.41
CA GLY A 52 -2.84 -11.40 13.49
C GLY A 52 -2.73 -10.79 12.08
N VAL A 53 -2.42 -9.50 11.98
CA VAL A 53 -2.14 -8.85 10.67
C VAL A 53 -0.89 -9.45 10.03
N ASN A 54 0.18 -9.64 10.80
CA ASN A 54 1.42 -10.24 10.31
C ASN A 54 1.24 -11.70 9.88
N MET A 55 0.34 -12.45 10.51
CA MET A 55 0.02 -13.81 10.06
C MET A 55 -0.67 -13.79 8.70
N VAL A 56 -1.69 -12.93 8.49
CA VAL A 56 -2.30 -12.79 7.16
C VAL A 56 -1.28 -12.36 6.11
N ARG A 57 -0.35 -11.47 6.48
CA ARG A 57 0.75 -11.07 5.62
C ARG A 57 1.64 -12.26 5.24
N ALA A 58 2.02 -13.10 6.19
CA ALA A 58 2.82 -14.29 5.90
C ALA A 58 2.06 -15.28 4.99
N ASP A 59 0.75 -15.41 5.17
CA ASP A 59 -0.11 -16.24 4.32
C ASP A 59 -0.35 -15.60 2.94
N LEU A 60 -0.23 -14.27 2.79
CA LEU A 60 -0.40 -13.57 1.52
C LEU A 60 0.72 -13.85 0.52
N ASP A 61 1.91 -14.12 1.03
CA ASP A 61 3.09 -14.48 0.22
C ASP A 61 2.99 -15.93 -0.32
N ASP A 62 2.07 -16.74 0.21
CA ASP A 62 1.78 -18.11 -0.24
C ASP A 62 0.42 -18.12 -0.96
N ASP A 63 0.44 -18.16 -2.30
CA ASP A 63 -0.73 -17.94 -3.18
C ASP A 63 -2.00 -18.71 -2.80
N ASP A 64 -1.86 -19.85 -2.11
CA ASP A 64 -2.96 -20.73 -1.70
C ASP A 64 -3.38 -20.56 -0.21
N ALA A 65 -2.59 -19.85 0.62
CA ALA A 65 -2.71 -19.92 2.08
C ALA A 65 -3.79 -19.01 2.68
N ILE A 66 -4.18 -17.90 2.03
CA ILE A 66 -5.23 -16.98 2.55
C ILE A 66 -6.55 -17.72 2.79
N ASN A 67 -6.88 -18.70 1.96
CA ASN A 67 -8.10 -19.51 2.11
C ASN A 67 -8.03 -20.48 3.28
N SER A 68 -6.83 -20.74 3.81
CA SER A 68 -6.58 -21.60 4.97
C SER A 68 -6.51 -20.83 6.28
N THR A 69 -6.35 -19.50 6.21
CA THR A 69 -6.29 -18.63 7.37
C THR A 69 -7.61 -18.69 8.15
N SER A 70 -7.52 -19.06 9.43
CA SER A 70 -8.71 -19.26 10.27
C SER A 70 -9.32 -17.92 10.69
N VAL A 71 -10.19 -17.36 9.86
CA VAL A 71 -11.02 -16.19 10.18
C VAL A 71 -12.03 -16.56 11.27
N GLY A 72 -12.24 -15.68 12.25
CA GLY A 72 -13.23 -15.88 13.30
C GLY A 72 -12.73 -16.68 14.51
N VAL A 73 -11.51 -17.20 14.49
CA VAL A 73 -10.96 -18.07 15.54
C VAL A 73 -9.88 -17.35 16.35
N TRP A 74 -9.99 -17.39 17.67
CA TRP A 74 -8.93 -16.90 18.56
C TRP A 74 -7.74 -17.87 18.55
N GLN A 75 -6.59 -17.36 18.15
CA GLN A 75 -5.31 -18.06 18.17
C GLN A 75 -4.50 -17.61 19.39
N THR A 76 -3.77 -18.57 19.97
CA THR A 76 -2.93 -18.35 21.15
C THR A 76 -1.54 -17.93 20.71
N LEU A 77 -1.04 -16.79 21.20
CA LEU A 77 0.37 -16.45 21.13
C LEU A 77 1.09 -17.15 22.28
N ALA A 78 1.82 -18.22 21.97
CA ALA A 78 2.65 -18.89 22.95
C ALA A 78 3.85 -18.00 23.31
N SER A 79 4.10 -17.85 24.61
CA SER A 79 5.33 -17.27 25.10
C SER A 79 6.49 -18.26 24.88
N SER A 80 7.65 -17.76 24.46
CA SER A 80 8.83 -18.61 24.23
C SER A 80 9.42 -19.19 25.53
N ASP A 81 9.03 -18.67 26.69
CA ASP A 81 9.49 -19.07 28.02
C ASP A 81 8.55 -20.08 28.72
N GLY A 82 7.43 -20.45 28.10
CA GLY A 82 6.43 -21.34 28.70
C GLY A 82 5.60 -20.69 29.82
N SER A 83 5.69 -19.37 29.99
CA SER A 83 4.86 -18.59 30.91
C SER A 83 3.41 -18.54 30.43
N GLU A 84 2.44 -18.79 31.33
CA GLU A 84 0.99 -18.79 31.07
C GLU A 84 0.40 -17.41 30.67
N THR A 85 1.21 -16.42 30.34
CA THR A 85 0.69 -15.14 29.85
C THR A 85 0.27 -15.28 28.39
N ILE A 86 -0.94 -15.77 28.18
CA ILE A 86 -1.51 -16.05 26.87
C ILE A 86 -2.21 -14.79 26.37
N SER A 87 -1.60 -14.09 25.41
CA SER A 87 -2.33 -13.12 24.60
C SER A 87 -2.97 -13.85 23.42
N TYR A 88 -4.13 -13.37 22.97
CA TYR A 88 -4.84 -13.98 21.86
C TYR A 88 -5.00 -12.97 20.73
N TYR A 89 -4.97 -13.45 19.50
CA TYR A 89 -5.42 -12.67 18.36
C TYR A 89 -6.51 -13.41 17.61
N LYS A 90 -7.34 -12.67 16.90
CA LYS A 90 -8.39 -13.20 16.04
C LYS A 90 -8.44 -12.31 14.81
N ILE A 91 -8.38 -12.92 13.64
CA ILE A 91 -8.71 -12.20 12.40
C ILE A 91 -10.23 -12.15 12.34
N ASP A 92 -10.79 -10.96 12.47
CA ASP A 92 -12.24 -10.74 12.42
C ASP A 92 -12.74 -10.80 10.98
N SER A 93 -11.99 -10.19 10.05
CA SER A 93 -12.32 -10.22 8.62
C SER A 93 -11.08 -10.07 7.75
N ILE A 94 -11.17 -10.63 6.55
CA ILE A 94 -10.27 -10.36 5.43
C ILE A 94 -11.17 -10.01 4.25
N ASP A 95 -11.07 -8.78 3.73
CA ASP A 95 -11.73 -8.38 2.49
C ASP A 95 -10.73 -8.58 1.33
N THR A 96 -11.01 -9.59 0.50
CA THR A 96 -10.21 -9.93 -0.68
C THR A 96 -10.83 -9.42 -1.98
N THR A 97 -11.74 -8.44 -1.91
CA THR A 97 -12.34 -7.83 -3.11
C THR A 97 -11.26 -7.23 -4.01
N SER A 98 -10.18 -6.69 -3.42
CA SER A 98 -8.94 -6.38 -4.10
C SER A 98 -7.91 -7.48 -3.81
N PRO A 99 -7.64 -8.42 -4.73
CA PRO A 99 -6.78 -9.58 -4.46
C PRO A 99 -5.33 -9.20 -4.16
N TYR A 100 -4.89 -8.01 -4.61
CA TYR A 100 -3.54 -7.49 -4.39
C TYR A 100 -3.44 -6.57 -3.18
N PHE A 101 -4.58 -6.04 -2.70
CA PHE A 101 -4.63 -5.10 -1.59
C PHE A 101 -5.70 -5.49 -0.55
N PRO A 102 -5.62 -6.70 0.03
CA PRO A 102 -6.64 -7.15 0.96
C PRO A 102 -6.65 -6.30 2.23
N GLU A 103 -7.85 -6.06 2.73
CA GLU A 103 -8.05 -5.38 4.00
C GLU A 103 -8.25 -6.40 5.11
N VAL A 104 -7.47 -6.28 6.18
CA VAL A 104 -7.48 -7.19 7.32
C VAL A 104 -7.90 -6.43 8.57
N ILE A 105 -8.87 -6.99 9.29
CA ILE A 105 -9.20 -6.56 10.64
C ILE A 105 -8.78 -7.64 11.62
N SER A 106 -7.89 -7.29 12.53
CA SER A 106 -7.37 -8.18 13.57
C SER A 106 -7.69 -7.62 14.95
N ALA A 107 -8.25 -8.46 15.81
CA ALA A 107 -8.50 -8.20 17.21
C ALA A 107 -7.44 -8.88 18.06
N GLY A 108 -6.86 -8.16 19.02
CA GLY A 108 -6.01 -8.71 20.05
C GLY A 108 -6.67 -8.60 21.41
N SER A 109 -6.46 -9.60 22.27
CA SER A 109 -7.06 -9.70 23.60
C SER A 109 -6.00 -10.10 24.62
N SER A 110 -5.90 -9.33 25.72
CA SER A 110 -5.09 -9.68 26.89
C SER A 110 -6.03 -10.04 28.05
N PRO A 111 -5.99 -11.29 28.54
CA PRO A 111 -6.80 -11.69 29.69
C PRO A 111 -6.33 -10.93 30.94
N SER A 112 -7.28 -10.40 31.70
CA SER A 112 -7.02 -9.74 32.98
C SER A 112 -7.59 -10.62 34.10
N SER A 113 -6.84 -10.86 35.17
CA SER A 113 -7.32 -11.71 36.28
C SER A 113 -8.50 -11.09 37.04
N ASP A 114 -8.57 -9.75 37.04
CA ASP A 114 -9.44 -8.97 37.92
C ASP A 114 -10.48 -8.15 37.16
N SER A 115 -10.47 -8.17 35.82
CA SER A 115 -11.39 -7.39 34.99
C SER A 115 -11.72 -8.05 33.66
N ALA A 116 -12.70 -7.50 32.95
CA ALA A 116 -12.98 -7.92 31.58
C ALA A 116 -11.73 -7.75 30.71
N ASP A 117 -11.51 -8.68 29.78
CA ASP A 117 -10.38 -8.67 28.87
C ASP A 117 -10.23 -7.32 28.16
N VAL A 118 -8.97 -6.86 28.06
CA VAL A 118 -8.64 -5.67 27.30
C VAL A 118 -8.48 -6.07 25.84
N LYS A 119 -9.27 -5.44 24.96
CA LYS A 119 -9.25 -5.71 23.51
C LYS A 119 -8.78 -4.49 22.72
N ARG A 120 -8.04 -4.74 21.64
CA ARG A 120 -7.59 -3.73 20.66
C ARG A 120 -7.87 -4.27 19.26
N TYR A 121 -8.16 -3.37 18.33
CA TYR A 121 -8.52 -3.73 16.97
C TYR A 121 -7.64 -2.94 16.01
N ILE A 122 -7.04 -3.64 15.05
CA ILE A 122 -6.21 -3.05 14.01
C ILE A 122 -6.86 -3.37 12.67
N LYS A 123 -7.00 -2.33 11.86
CA LYS A 123 -7.37 -2.43 10.46
C LYS A 123 -6.15 -2.08 9.62
N ALA A 124 -5.73 -3.00 8.77
CA ALA A 124 -4.58 -2.85 7.90
C ALA A 124 -4.94 -3.20 6.46
N GLN A 125 -4.40 -2.45 5.51
CA GLN A 125 -4.40 -2.83 4.10
C GLN A 125 -3.01 -3.37 3.77
N LEU A 126 -2.96 -4.64 3.40
CA LEU A 126 -1.72 -5.32 3.03
C LEU A 126 -1.52 -5.20 1.53
N SER A 127 -0.27 -5.27 1.07
CA SER A 127 0.03 -5.41 -0.35
C SER A 127 0.59 -6.80 -0.61
N LYS A 128 0.06 -7.47 -1.63
CA LYS A 128 0.58 -8.75 -2.11
C LYS A 128 1.68 -8.46 -3.14
N ALA A 129 2.81 -9.16 -3.05
CA ALA A 129 3.85 -9.06 -4.06
C ALA A 129 3.29 -9.41 -5.44
N ILE A 130 3.38 -8.47 -6.38
CA ILE A 130 2.94 -8.67 -7.75
C ILE A 130 4.11 -9.27 -8.52
N THR A 131 3.94 -10.50 -9.02
CA THR A 131 4.92 -11.13 -9.90
C THR A 131 4.69 -10.65 -11.33
N TYR A 132 5.48 -9.68 -11.76
CA TYR A 132 5.51 -9.22 -13.16
C TYR A 132 6.54 -10.03 -13.97
N ASN A 133 6.41 -10.01 -15.30
CA ASN A 133 7.31 -10.74 -16.19
C ASN A 133 8.07 -9.79 -17.13
N PRO A 134 9.26 -9.29 -16.73
CA PRO A 134 10.02 -8.35 -17.54
C PRO A 134 10.51 -9.00 -18.85
N SER A 135 10.62 -10.33 -18.90
CA SER A 135 11.04 -11.05 -20.11
C SER A 135 10.02 -11.00 -21.25
N LEU A 136 8.79 -10.53 -20.99
CA LEU A 136 7.80 -10.27 -22.03
C LEU A 136 7.96 -8.88 -22.65
N VAL A 137 8.62 -7.95 -21.96
CA VAL A 137 8.86 -6.58 -22.44
C VAL A 137 10.16 -6.56 -23.24
N THR A 138 10.14 -7.10 -24.47
CA THR A 138 11.36 -7.25 -25.30
C THR A 138 11.49 -6.23 -26.43
N ASN A 139 10.39 -5.59 -26.79
CA ASN A 139 10.30 -4.64 -27.90
C ASN A 139 10.18 -3.21 -27.37
N ILE A 140 10.74 -2.24 -28.11
CA ILE A 140 10.43 -0.83 -27.84
C ILE A 140 9.00 -0.49 -28.20
N ILE A 141 8.45 -1.10 -29.25
CA ILE A 141 7.08 -0.86 -29.68
C ILE A 141 6.42 -2.20 -29.96
N GLU A 142 5.28 -2.40 -29.34
CA GLU A 142 4.40 -3.51 -29.63
C GLU A 142 2.98 -3.01 -29.86
N THR A 143 2.40 -3.33 -31.02
CA THR A 143 1.03 -2.92 -31.37
C THR A 143 0.17 -4.11 -31.76
N THR A 144 -1.10 -4.12 -31.37
CA THR A 144 -2.07 -5.11 -31.89
C THR A 144 -2.60 -4.69 -33.28
N GLY A 145 -2.55 -3.40 -33.59
CA GLY A 145 -2.92 -2.82 -34.88
C GLY A 145 -1.73 -2.68 -35.83
N SER A 146 -1.82 -1.68 -36.71
CA SER A 146 -0.75 -1.35 -37.65
C SER A 146 0.31 -0.44 -37.01
N LEU A 147 1.57 -0.62 -37.42
CA LEU A 147 2.68 0.26 -37.06
C LEU A 147 3.21 0.93 -38.31
N SER A 148 3.20 2.26 -38.33
CA SER A 148 3.80 3.08 -39.39
C SER A 148 4.95 3.88 -38.80
N ILE A 149 6.15 3.73 -39.35
CA ILE A 149 7.33 4.53 -38.98
C ILE A 149 7.77 5.31 -40.22
N GLY A 150 7.80 6.64 -40.12
CA GLY A 150 8.16 7.54 -41.21
C GLY A 150 8.88 8.81 -40.74
N GLY A 151 9.17 9.71 -41.67
CA GLY A 151 9.96 10.92 -41.38
C GLY A 151 11.44 10.62 -41.15
N SER A 152 12.06 11.29 -40.17
CA SER A 152 13.44 11.07 -39.71
C SER A 152 13.50 10.36 -38.35
N ALA A 153 12.43 9.63 -37.98
CA ALA A 153 12.37 8.88 -36.73
C ALA A 153 13.53 7.88 -36.61
N THR A 154 14.15 7.86 -35.44
CA THR A 154 15.18 6.89 -35.07
C THR A 154 14.62 5.94 -34.03
N VAL A 155 14.61 4.64 -34.35
CA VAL A 155 14.16 3.58 -33.46
C VAL A 155 15.33 2.63 -33.24
N THR A 156 15.77 2.48 -31.99
CA THR A 156 16.85 1.59 -31.57
C THR A 156 16.26 0.50 -30.68
N GLY A 157 16.14 -0.72 -31.20
CA GLY A 157 15.47 -1.83 -30.54
C GLY A 157 14.52 -2.56 -31.49
N ASP A 158 14.00 -3.70 -31.06
CA ASP A 158 13.04 -4.49 -31.83
C ASP A 158 11.63 -3.90 -31.69
N TYR A 159 10.83 -4.03 -32.73
CA TYR A 159 9.43 -3.61 -32.73
C TYR A 159 8.56 -4.64 -33.45
N THR A 160 7.34 -4.80 -32.97
CA THR A 160 6.37 -5.74 -33.52
C THR A 160 5.02 -5.06 -33.72
N SER A 161 4.35 -5.40 -34.81
CA SER A 161 2.99 -4.95 -35.12
C SER A 161 2.07 -6.14 -35.35
N SER A 162 0.78 -5.96 -35.07
CA SER A 162 -0.21 -7.02 -35.17
C SER A 162 0.11 -8.24 -34.31
N SER A 163 0.74 -8.02 -33.15
CA SER A 163 0.97 -9.06 -32.14
C SER A 163 -0.16 -9.09 -31.11
N THR A 164 -0.09 -10.08 -30.23
CA THR A 164 -0.99 -10.22 -29.08
C THR A 164 -0.16 -10.13 -27.81
N PHE A 165 -0.49 -9.17 -26.96
CA PHE A 165 0.07 -9.03 -25.62
C PHE A 165 -1.06 -8.84 -24.62
N SER A 166 -0.78 -9.12 -23.34
CA SER A 166 -1.75 -9.10 -22.25
C SER A 166 -1.20 -8.27 -21.10
N PHE A 167 -2.00 -7.31 -20.63
CA PHE A 167 -1.63 -6.47 -19.49
C PHE A 167 -1.35 -7.33 -18.25
N ALA A 168 -2.21 -8.31 -17.99
CA ALA A 168 -2.07 -9.21 -16.87
C ALA A 168 -0.83 -10.11 -16.97
N ASP A 169 -0.42 -10.49 -18.18
CA ASP A 169 0.74 -11.36 -18.36
C ASP A 169 2.04 -10.61 -18.11
N ILE A 170 2.09 -9.33 -18.50
CA ILE A 170 3.27 -8.47 -18.33
C ILE A 170 3.37 -7.99 -16.88
N PHE A 171 2.28 -7.42 -16.35
CA PHE A 171 2.30 -6.77 -15.04
C PHE A 171 1.90 -7.68 -13.88
N GLY A 172 1.39 -8.89 -14.14
CA GLY A 172 0.95 -9.80 -13.08
C GLY A 172 -0.32 -9.36 -12.34
N ILE A 173 -0.98 -8.29 -12.79
CA ILE A 173 -2.19 -7.71 -12.20
C ILE A 173 -3.16 -7.32 -13.32
N SER A 174 -4.47 -7.43 -13.09
CA SER A 174 -5.45 -6.99 -14.08
C SER A 174 -5.47 -5.46 -14.20
N MET A 175 -5.85 -4.97 -15.38
CA MET A 175 -5.96 -3.53 -15.64
C MET A 175 -6.97 -2.87 -14.65
N ALA A 176 -8.12 -3.51 -14.42
CA ALA A 176 -9.13 -3.02 -13.48
C ALA A 176 -8.62 -2.98 -12.03
N ASP A 177 -7.91 -4.03 -11.59
CA ASP A 177 -7.34 -4.08 -10.24
C ASP A 177 -6.27 -3.01 -10.07
N MET A 178 -5.38 -2.84 -11.06
CA MET A 178 -4.37 -1.79 -10.98
C MET A 178 -5.06 -0.42 -10.86
N LYS A 179 -6.00 -0.07 -11.76
CA LYS A 179 -6.74 1.22 -11.70
C LYS A 179 -7.36 1.46 -10.33
N SER A 180 -8.02 0.45 -9.74
CA SER A 180 -8.74 0.60 -8.48
C SER A 180 -7.85 0.89 -7.27
N ASN A 181 -6.54 0.57 -7.35
CA ASN A 181 -5.61 0.72 -6.25
C ASN A 181 -4.58 1.85 -6.47
N LEU A 182 -4.65 2.58 -7.58
CA LEU A 182 -3.73 3.69 -7.86
C LEU A 182 -4.11 4.97 -7.14
N ALA A 183 -3.09 5.63 -6.56
CA ALA A 183 -3.24 6.98 -6.02
C ALA A 183 -3.30 8.06 -7.12
N ASN A 184 -2.69 7.79 -8.29
CA ASN A 184 -2.49 8.77 -9.37
C ASN A 184 -3.36 8.44 -10.60
N VAL A 185 -4.67 8.68 -10.48
CA VAL A 185 -5.60 8.67 -11.61
C VAL A 185 -5.90 10.10 -12.02
N VAL A 186 -5.64 10.44 -13.28
CA VAL A 186 -5.85 11.78 -13.86
C VAL A 186 -6.95 11.68 -14.90
N ILE A 187 -8.07 12.37 -14.65
CA ILE A 187 -9.21 12.43 -15.56
C ILE A 187 -9.06 13.67 -16.43
N ASP A 188 -9.17 13.50 -17.75
CA ASP A 188 -9.12 14.56 -18.76
C ASP A 188 -7.93 15.53 -18.56
N PRO A 189 -6.67 15.04 -18.61
CA PRO A 189 -5.51 15.87 -18.37
C PRO A 189 -5.44 17.03 -19.36
N GLU A 190 -5.03 18.21 -18.86
CA GLU A 190 -4.61 19.30 -19.74
C GLU A 190 -3.35 18.91 -20.55
N THR A 191 -3.11 19.62 -21.65
CA THR A 191 -1.88 19.45 -22.43
C THR A 191 -0.65 19.79 -21.56
N ASN A 192 0.38 18.95 -21.58
CA ASN A 192 1.62 19.11 -20.79
C ASN A 192 1.39 19.14 -19.26
N PHE A 193 0.50 18.29 -18.76
CA PHE A 193 0.34 18.08 -17.32
C PHE A 193 1.70 17.73 -16.63
N SER A 194 1.79 17.98 -15.32
CA SER A 194 3.02 17.78 -14.53
C SER A 194 3.66 16.40 -14.78
N PRO A 195 5.00 16.30 -14.78
CA PRO A 195 5.74 15.04 -14.90
C PRO A 195 5.08 13.86 -14.20
N VAL A 196 4.88 12.77 -14.95
CA VAL A 196 4.50 11.47 -14.37
C VAL A 196 5.70 10.84 -13.67
N SER A 197 5.43 10.12 -12.58
CA SER A 197 6.40 9.30 -11.84
C SER A 197 5.67 8.10 -11.25
N GLY A 198 6.34 6.95 -11.18
CA GLY A 198 5.71 5.70 -10.74
C GLY A 198 4.62 5.26 -11.71
N ILE A 199 3.51 4.70 -11.21
CA ILE A 199 2.36 4.37 -12.06
C ILE A 199 1.41 5.57 -12.14
N THR A 200 1.12 6.03 -13.36
CA THR A 200 0.12 7.08 -13.61
C THR A 200 -0.93 6.60 -14.61
N TRP A 201 -2.20 6.76 -14.25
CA TRP A 201 -3.33 6.39 -15.08
C TRP A 201 -4.03 7.62 -15.65
N PHE A 202 -4.26 7.64 -16.96
CA PHE A 202 -5.05 8.65 -17.64
C PHE A 202 -6.38 8.09 -18.09
N GLU A 203 -7.46 8.68 -17.58
CA GLU A 203 -8.83 8.41 -17.98
C GLU A 203 -9.36 9.59 -18.79
N LEU A 204 -10.09 9.29 -19.85
CA LEU A 204 -10.59 10.28 -20.80
C LEU A 204 -12.12 10.16 -20.86
N ASP A 205 -12.81 11.11 -20.22
CA ASP A 205 -14.27 11.17 -20.18
C ASP A 205 -14.81 12.06 -21.31
N ASP A 206 -14.30 13.30 -21.39
CA ASP A 206 -14.68 14.29 -22.41
C ASP A 206 -13.59 14.49 -23.47
N ASN A 207 -12.33 14.19 -23.14
CA ASN A 207 -11.23 14.28 -24.09
C ASN A 207 -11.12 13.00 -24.94
N ILE A 208 -10.55 13.16 -26.13
CA ILE A 208 -10.33 12.02 -27.05
C ILE A 208 -8.90 11.49 -26.91
N ARG A 209 -7.99 12.31 -26.36
CA ARG A 209 -6.56 11.97 -26.26
C ARG A 209 -5.84 12.67 -25.12
N VAL A 210 -4.79 12.04 -24.61
CA VAL A 210 -3.74 12.68 -23.81
C VAL A 210 -2.73 13.33 -24.75
N GLN A 211 -2.28 14.56 -24.46
CA GLN A 211 -1.33 15.28 -25.31
C GLN A 211 -0.14 15.85 -24.53
N ILE A 212 1.07 15.52 -24.98
CA ILE A 212 2.34 16.08 -24.51
C ILE A 212 3.08 16.67 -25.72
N SER A 213 3.47 17.93 -25.61
CA SER A 213 4.04 18.75 -26.69
C SER A 213 5.22 19.61 -26.27
N GLU A 214 5.40 19.84 -24.98
CA GLU A 214 6.52 20.60 -24.45
C GLU A 214 7.83 19.81 -24.47
N LYS A 215 8.87 20.39 -25.07
CA LYS A 215 10.21 19.79 -25.13
C LYS A 215 10.84 19.57 -23.75
N ALA A 216 10.48 20.40 -22.78
CA ALA A 216 11.00 20.34 -21.41
C ALA A 216 10.23 19.36 -20.52
N TRP A 217 9.16 18.74 -21.03
CA TRP A 217 8.43 17.74 -20.27
C TRP A 217 9.32 16.52 -20.06
N VAL A 218 9.37 16.03 -18.82
CA VAL A 218 10.12 14.82 -18.44
C VAL A 218 9.15 13.97 -17.63
N GLY A 219 9.15 12.66 -17.85
CA GLY A 219 8.40 11.72 -17.03
C GLY A 219 9.12 10.39 -16.92
N SER A 220 8.77 9.60 -15.92
CA SER A 220 9.29 8.25 -15.76
C SER A 220 8.26 7.29 -15.16
N GLY A 221 8.54 5.99 -15.23
CA GLY A 221 7.72 4.94 -14.63
C GLY A 221 6.77 4.28 -15.62
N ILE A 222 5.54 4.00 -15.20
CA ILE A 222 4.51 3.32 -15.99
C ILE A 222 3.38 4.31 -16.28
N MET A 223 3.20 4.67 -17.55
CA MET A 223 2.12 5.54 -18.00
C MET A 223 1.05 4.71 -18.71
N ILE A 224 -0.19 4.73 -18.20
CA ILE A 224 -1.32 4.00 -18.78
C ILE A 224 -2.34 5.02 -19.29
N VAL A 225 -2.70 4.93 -20.57
CA VAL A 225 -3.63 5.85 -21.24
C VAL A 225 -4.85 5.07 -21.72
N GLU A 226 -6.00 5.36 -21.11
CA GLU A 226 -7.29 4.82 -21.50
C GLU A 226 -7.89 5.65 -22.66
N GLY A 227 -7.38 5.41 -23.86
CA GLY A 227 -7.77 6.12 -25.09
C GLY A 227 -6.55 6.45 -25.95
N ASP A 228 -6.61 7.57 -26.70
CA ASP A 228 -5.51 7.91 -27.62
C ASP A 228 -4.39 8.70 -26.93
N LEU A 229 -3.15 8.50 -27.37
CA LEU A 229 -1.97 9.24 -26.91
C LEU A 229 -1.33 10.01 -28.06
N LYS A 230 -1.12 11.33 -27.87
CA LYS A 230 -0.32 12.17 -28.76
C LYS A 230 0.94 12.70 -28.08
N LEU A 231 2.10 12.21 -28.52
CA LEU A 231 3.42 12.65 -28.07
C LEU A 231 4.14 13.41 -29.18
N SER A 232 4.42 14.69 -28.95
CA SER A 232 5.08 15.58 -29.90
C SER A 232 6.34 16.26 -29.33
N GLY A 233 6.56 16.19 -28.03
CA GLY A 233 7.77 16.64 -27.34
C GLY A 233 7.97 15.92 -26.00
N GLY A 234 9.07 16.21 -25.31
CA GLY A 234 9.37 15.69 -23.98
C GLY A 234 10.25 14.45 -23.97
N THR A 235 10.66 14.02 -22.79
CA THR A 235 11.40 12.77 -22.55
C THR A 235 10.63 11.88 -21.60
N PHE A 236 10.51 10.60 -21.92
CA PHE A 236 9.92 9.61 -21.03
C PHE A 236 10.85 8.40 -20.86
N ASP A 237 11.08 8.00 -19.61
CA ASP A 237 11.89 6.84 -19.25
C ASP A 237 11.00 5.79 -18.56
N GLY A 238 10.69 4.68 -19.24
CA GLY A 238 9.88 3.60 -18.68
C GLY A 238 8.92 2.94 -19.65
N ILE A 239 7.74 2.55 -19.16
CA ILE A 239 6.73 1.81 -19.92
C ILE A 239 5.51 2.70 -20.22
N ILE A 240 5.08 2.70 -21.48
CA ILE A 240 3.85 3.36 -21.92
C ILE A 240 2.86 2.28 -22.37
N TRP A 241 1.64 2.31 -21.82
CA TRP A 241 0.52 1.48 -22.25
C TRP A 241 -0.62 2.34 -22.78
N VAL A 242 -1.10 2.06 -23.98
CA VAL A 242 -2.18 2.82 -24.64
C VAL A 242 -3.27 1.85 -25.09
N THR A 243 -4.50 2.00 -24.58
CA THR A 243 -5.63 1.14 -24.98
C THR A 243 -6.27 1.57 -26.30
N GLY A 244 -6.11 2.84 -26.69
CA GLY A 244 -6.53 3.37 -27.98
C GLY A 244 -5.41 3.36 -29.02
N ASN A 245 -5.36 4.41 -29.84
CA ASN A 245 -4.31 4.62 -30.83
C ASN A 245 -3.19 5.51 -30.29
N CYS A 246 -1.97 5.27 -30.74
CA CYS A 246 -0.83 6.12 -30.41
C CYS A 246 -0.37 6.90 -31.65
N ASP A 247 -0.71 8.19 -31.68
CA ASP A 247 -0.21 9.11 -32.70
C ASP A 247 1.03 9.83 -32.18
N MET A 248 2.20 9.30 -32.52
CA MET A 248 3.46 9.92 -32.17
C MET A 248 3.94 10.80 -33.34
N ASP A 249 3.44 12.03 -33.33
CA ASP A 249 3.74 13.08 -34.31
C ASP A 249 4.82 14.01 -33.75
N ILE A 250 6.08 13.71 -34.07
CA ILE A 250 7.24 14.37 -33.46
C ILE A 250 7.81 15.44 -34.38
N ALA A 251 7.01 16.47 -34.66
CA ALA A 251 7.59 17.75 -35.10
C ALA A 251 8.42 18.43 -33.98
N GLY A 252 8.45 17.90 -32.74
CA GLY A 252 8.99 18.57 -31.55
C GLY A 252 10.04 17.81 -30.73
N ASN A 253 10.68 16.75 -31.22
CA ASN A 253 11.76 15.98 -30.55
C ASN A 253 11.35 15.18 -29.30
N ALA A 254 10.25 14.42 -29.31
CA ALA A 254 9.96 13.50 -28.21
C ALA A 254 10.99 12.35 -28.18
N LYS A 255 11.42 12.00 -26.96
CA LYS A 255 12.39 10.95 -26.67
C LYS A 255 11.78 9.93 -25.72
N ILE A 256 11.78 8.65 -26.10
CA ILE A 256 11.32 7.56 -25.25
C ILE A 256 12.48 6.59 -25.02
N ASN A 257 12.80 6.30 -23.76
CA ASN A 257 13.72 5.25 -23.37
C ASN A 257 12.92 4.18 -22.61
N GLY A 258 12.75 2.99 -23.18
CA GLY A 258 11.95 1.92 -22.59
C GLY A 258 11.02 1.25 -23.60
N ALA A 259 9.75 1.00 -23.23
CA ALA A 259 8.81 0.20 -24.02
C ALA A 259 7.43 0.85 -24.17
N ILE A 260 6.79 0.60 -25.31
CA ILE A 260 5.48 1.16 -25.69
C ILE A 260 4.57 0.02 -26.16
N PHE A 261 3.45 -0.16 -25.48
CA PHE A 261 2.38 -1.09 -25.82
C PHE A 261 1.15 -0.32 -26.30
N VAL A 262 0.62 -0.68 -27.46
CA VAL A 262 -0.53 0.00 -28.08
C VAL A 262 -1.57 -1.02 -28.55
N GLU A 263 -2.74 -1.04 -27.91
CA GLU A 263 -3.85 -1.94 -28.27
C GLU A 263 -4.59 -1.50 -29.56
N GLY A 264 -4.23 -0.36 -30.12
CA GLY A 264 -4.64 0.11 -31.44
C GLY A 264 -3.49 0.14 -32.44
N SER A 265 -3.48 1.16 -33.30
CA SER A 265 -2.38 1.43 -34.23
C SER A 265 -1.42 2.47 -33.67
N ALA A 266 -0.15 2.39 -34.07
CA ALA A 266 0.84 3.41 -33.77
C ALA A 266 1.40 4.05 -35.05
N ASN A 267 1.48 5.38 -35.06
CA ASN A 267 2.09 6.14 -36.16
C ASN A 267 3.23 6.99 -35.60
N ILE A 268 4.47 6.59 -35.90
CA ILE A 268 5.70 7.25 -35.48
C ILE A 268 6.24 8.07 -36.65
N THR A 269 6.19 9.39 -36.53
CA THR A 269 6.60 10.32 -37.61
C THR A 269 7.45 11.48 -37.07
N GLY A 270 8.03 12.28 -37.97
CA GLY A 270 8.87 13.42 -37.59
C GLY A 270 10.29 13.02 -37.19
N ASP A 271 10.86 13.66 -36.16
CA ASP A 271 12.23 13.45 -35.67
C ASP A 271 12.26 12.73 -34.32
N ALA A 272 11.44 11.68 -34.20
CA ALA A 272 11.31 10.86 -33.00
C ALA A 272 12.61 10.15 -32.61
N ALA A 273 12.88 10.03 -31.30
CA ALA A 273 13.98 9.21 -30.79
C ALA A 273 13.45 8.16 -29.81
N LEU A 274 13.41 6.91 -30.25
CA LEU A 274 12.94 5.76 -29.48
C LEU A 274 14.14 4.83 -29.25
N SER A 275 14.48 4.53 -28.00
CA SER A 275 15.51 3.57 -27.64
C SER A 275 14.98 2.57 -26.61
N TYR A 276 15.02 1.27 -26.93
CA TYR A 276 14.71 0.25 -25.94
C TYR A 276 15.81 0.31 -24.87
N ASP A 277 15.39 0.41 -23.61
CA ASP A 277 16.28 0.50 -22.46
C ASP A 277 15.75 -0.44 -21.38
N GLN A 278 16.43 -1.58 -21.20
CA GLN A 278 16.04 -2.59 -20.22
C GLN A 278 16.12 -2.03 -18.80
N ASP A 279 17.13 -1.22 -18.49
CA ASP A 279 17.30 -0.66 -17.15
C ASP A 279 16.13 0.27 -16.83
N ALA A 280 15.69 1.10 -17.79
CA ALA A 280 14.51 1.95 -17.60
C ALA A 280 13.20 1.15 -17.43
N VAL A 281 13.07 0.01 -18.10
CA VAL A 281 11.92 -0.91 -17.95
C VAL A 281 11.94 -1.57 -16.57
N ASP A 282 13.08 -2.12 -16.17
CA ASP A 282 13.26 -2.80 -14.88
C ASP A 282 13.07 -1.81 -13.72
N ASP A 283 13.70 -0.63 -13.78
CA ASP A 283 13.52 0.44 -12.79
C ASP A 283 12.04 0.85 -12.68
N SER A 284 11.32 0.94 -13.80
CA SER A 284 9.90 1.30 -13.80
C SER A 284 9.01 0.22 -13.19
N LEU A 285 9.34 -1.06 -13.38
CA LEU A 285 8.60 -2.18 -12.79
C LEU A 285 8.92 -2.33 -11.31
N ASP A 286 10.20 -2.21 -10.94
CA ASP A 286 10.64 -2.24 -9.54
C ASP A 286 10.04 -1.08 -8.75
N ASP A 287 10.12 0.16 -9.24
CA ASP A 287 9.51 1.32 -8.55
C ASP A 287 7.98 1.20 -8.44
N ALA A 288 7.33 0.57 -9.43
CA ALA A 288 5.89 0.39 -9.46
C ALA A 288 5.39 -0.71 -8.51
N PHE A 289 6.13 -1.79 -8.37
CA PHE A 289 5.69 -3.01 -7.68
C PHE A 289 6.48 -3.36 -6.42
N ASN A 290 7.54 -2.64 -6.09
CA ASN A 290 8.22 -2.71 -4.80
C ASN A 290 7.41 -1.93 -3.75
N LEU A 291 6.20 -2.44 -3.47
CA LEU A 291 5.28 -1.85 -2.52
C LEU A 291 5.68 -2.25 -1.09
N ASP A 292 5.54 -1.30 -0.18
CA ASP A 292 5.60 -1.62 1.24
C ASP A 292 4.52 -2.68 1.56
N PRO A 293 4.86 -3.79 2.24
CA PRO A 293 3.93 -4.88 2.53
C PRO A 293 2.68 -4.47 3.32
N ILE A 294 2.73 -3.31 3.97
CA ILE A 294 1.62 -2.69 4.68
C ILE A 294 1.40 -1.31 4.06
N ALA A 295 0.42 -1.21 3.16
CA ALA A 295 0.08 0.05 2.49
C ALA A 295 -0.55 1.07 3.46
N TYR A 296 -1.33 0.57 4.42
CA TYR A 296 -2.00 1.41 5.40
C TYR A 296 -2.29 0.62 6.69
N TRP A 297 -2.19 1.27 7.85
CA TRP A 297 -2.66 0.69 9.11
C TRP A 297 -3.26 1.76 10.02
N LYS A 298 -4.31 1.39 10.76
CA LYS A 298 -4.85 2.18 11.87
C LYS A 298 -5.43 1.31 12.97
N GLU A 299 -5.40 1.84 14.18
CA GLU A 299 -6.23 1.31 15.25
C GLU A 299 -7.69 1.76 15.04
N ILE A 300 -8.65 0.86 15.25
CA ILE A 300 -10.09 1.13 15.11
C ILE A 300 -10.85 0.83 16.41
N TYR A 301 -12.05 1.39 16.52
CA TYR A 301 -12.94 1.12 17.64
C TYR A 301 -13.76 -0.16 17.43
N PRO A 302 -14.22 -0.83 18.50
CA PRO A 302 -15.07 -2.01 18.37
C PRO A 302 -16.36 -1.77 17.58
N SER A 303 -16.86 -0.54 17.54
CA SER A 303 -18.05 -0.15 16.77
C SER A 303 -17.81 -0.03 15.27
N GLU A 304 -16.56 -0.05 14.83
CA GLU A 304 -16.16 0.03 13.41
C GLU A 304 -15.86 -1.35 12.81
N VAL A 305 -15.93 -2.42 13.62
CA VAL A 305 -15.78 -3.80 13.14
C VAL A 305 -17.11 -4.23 12.50
N PRO A 306 -17.11 -4.64 11.22
CA PRO A 306 -18.32 -5.01 10.47
C PRO A 306 -19.01 -6.29 10.97
#